data_AF-A0A4Q4YM90-F1
#
_entry.id   AF-A0A4Q4YM90-F1
#
_cell.length_a   1.000
_cell.length_b   1.000
_cell.length_c   1.000
_cell.angle_alpha   90.00
_cell.angle_beta   90.00
_cell.angle_gamma   90.00
#
_symmetry.space_group_name_H-M   'P 1'
#
loop_
_entity.id
_entity.type
_entity.pdbx_description
1 polymer ?
#
loop_
_entity_poly.entity_id
_entity_poly.type
_entity_poly.pdbx_seq_one_letter_code
_entity_poly.pdbx_strand_id
1 'polypeptide(L)'
;MKGGHIVTILPIVDVKDEVRQLNSKAKLESTIAYTVFERPLRYGAFDNCGEATPEDKAIWEKYLAMLPDLLTKGKIKPNRVREMGGIEDILTGFKEQKEGRVSAEKLVYKIA
;
A
#
# COMPACT_ATOMS: atom_id res chain seq x y z
N MET A 1 21.30 -20.71 -13.54
CA MET A 1 20.29 -19.73 -13.96
C MET A 1 19.44 -19.35 -12.75
N LYS A 2 19.26 -18.05 -12.46
CA LYS A 2 18.31 -17.55 -11.44
C LYS A 2 16.88 -17.71 -11.96
N GLY A 3 15.93 -18.07 -11.10
CA GLY A 3 14.51 -18.06 -11.45
C GLY A 3 13.93 -16.64 -11.41
N GLY A 4 12.66 -16.50 -11.83
CA GLY A 4 11.94 -15.22 -11.81
C GLY A 4 11.56 -14.78 -10.38
N HIS A 5 11.13 -13.52 -10.26
CA HIS A 5 10.64 -12.93 -9.02
C HIS A 5 9.16 -12.51 -9.20
N ILE A 6 8.27 -13.10 -8.41
CA ILE A 6 6.85 -12.79 -8.38
C ILE A 6 6.59 -11.91 -7.17
N VAL A 7 6.04 -10.72 -7.40
CA VAL A 7 5.67 -9.75 -6.35
C VAL A 7 4.17 -9.49 -6.43
N THR A 8 3.47 -9.62 -5.31
CA THR A 8 2.01 -9.40 -5.23
C THR A 8 1.67 -8.32 -4.21
N ILE A 9 0.47 -7.75 -4.32
CA ILE A 9 -0.07 -6.85 -3.28
C ILE A 9 -0.63 -7.66 -2.11
N LEU A 10 -1.32 -8.75 -2.41
CA LEU A 10 -1.94 -9.62 -1.41
C LEU A 10 -0.95 -10.64 -0.85
N PRO A 11 -1.19 -11.15 0.37
CA PRO A 11 -0.38 -12.21 0.96
C PRO A 11 -0.40 -13.48 0.09
N ILE A 12 0.74 -14.15 -0.03
CA ILE A 12 0.92 -15.38 -0.83
C ILE A 12 1.45 -16.56 -0.02
N VAL A 13 1.47 -16.44 1.31
CA VAL A 13 2.03 -17.45 2.22
C VAL A 13 1.48 -18.84 1.91
N ASP A 14 0.16 -18.94 1.72
CA ASP A 14 -0.55 -20.21 1.50
C ASP A 14 -0.20 -20.90 0.18
N VAL A 15 0.37 -20.19 -0.81
CA VAL A 15 0.70 -20.75 -2.13
C VAL A 15 2.21 -20.94 -2.35
N LYS A 16 3.06 -20.55 -1.38
CA LYS A 16 4.52 -20.61 -1.56
C LYS A 16 5.03 -22.03 -1.82
N ASP A 17 4.46 -23.02 -1.15
CA ASP A 17 4.94 -24.41 -1.27
C ASP A 17 4.53 -25.05 -2.59
N GLU A 18 3.31 -24.80 -3.07
CA GLU A 18 2.87 -25.24 -4.41
C GLU A 18 3.77 -24.65 -5.50
N VAL A 19 4.06 -23.34 -5.42
CA VAL A 19 4.92 -22.68 -6.41
C VAL A 19 6.37 -23.18 -6.33
N ARG A 20 6.88 -23.48 -5.13
CA ARG A 20 8.23 -24.08 -4.98
C ARG A 20 8.32 -25.48 -5.58
N GLN A 21 7.25 -26.28 -5.53
CA GLN A 21 7.20 -27.60 -6.18
C GLN A 21 7.23 -27.48 -7.70
N LEU A 22 6.53 -26.49 -8.26
CA LEU A 22 6.51 -26.22 -9.71
C LEU A 22 7.82 -25.61 -10.20
N ASN A 23 8.39 -24.67 -9.43
CA ASN A 23 9.63 -23.99 -9.75
C ASN A 23 10.38 -23.59 -8.48
N SER A 24 11.29 -24.45 -8.04
CA SER A 24 12.12 -24.24 -6.85
C SER A 24 13.06 -23.02 -6.92
N LYS A 25 13.22 -22.42 -8.10
CA LYS A 25 14.05 -21.23 -8.31
C LYS A 25 13.24 -19.92 -8.29
N ALA A 26 11.91 -19.99 -8.28
CA ALA A 26 11.07 -18.80 -8.23
C ALA A 26 11.13 -18.15 -6.83
N LYS A 27 11.33 -16.82 -6.79
CA LYS A 27 11.16 -16.03 -5.57
C LYS A 27 9.74 -15.49 -5.51
N LEU A 28 9.13 -15.53 -4.33
CA LEU A 28 7.78 -15.06 -4.06
C LEU A 28 7.82 -14.04 -2.92
N GLU A 29 7.25 -12.86 -3.16
CA GLU A 29 7.18 -11.76 -2.18
C GLU A 29 5.81 -11.06 -2.23
N SER A 30 5.25 -10.76 -1.06
CA SER A 30 4.04 -9.94 -0.93
C SER A 30 4.39 -8.51 -0.55
N THR A 31 3.53 -7.54 -0.84
CA THR A 31 3.76 -6.13 -0.51
C THR A 31 2.92 -5.73 0.69
N ILE A 32 3.57 -5.26 1.77
CA ILE A 32 2.89 -4.75 2.96
C ILE A 32 3.29 -3.29 3.22
N ALA A 33 2.49 -2.35 2.74
CA ALA A 33 2.84 -0.93 2.78
C ALA A 33 3.10 -0.38 4.20
N TYR A 34 2.62 -1.04 5.24
CA TYR A 34 2.76 -0.59 6.64
C TYR A 34 4.18 -0.76 7.21
N THR A 35 5.06 -1.55 6.59
CA THR A 35 6.46 -1.69 7.05
C THR A 35 7.27 -0.41 6.88
N VAL A 36 6.82 0.54 6.05
CA VAL A 36 7.46 1.85 5.89
C VAL A 36 7.50 2.68 7.18
N PHE A 37 6.72 2.30 8.21
CA PHE A 37 6.68 3.00 9.48
C PHE A 37 7.75 2.55 10.49
N GLU A 38 8.58 1.54 10.18
CA GLU A 38 9.65 1.01 11.06
C GLU A 38 9.14 0.64 12.46
N ARG A 39 7.91 0.14 12.55
CA ARG A 39 7.33 -0.37 13.79
C ARG A 39 7.14 -1.87 13.66
N PRO A 40 7.45 -2.68 14.70
CA PRO A 40 7.10 -4.08 14.72
C PRO A 40 5.62 -4.27 14.33
N LEU A 41 5.39 -5.02 13.27
CA LEU A 41 4.07 -5.21 12.67
C LEU A 41 3.79 -6.69 12.53
N ARG A 42 2.88 -7.22 13.35
CA ARG A 42 2.37 -8.58 13.19
C ARG A 42 1.03 -8.51 12.46
N TYR A 43 1.06 -8.83 11.17
CA TYR A 43 -0.14 -8.85 10.34
C TYR A 43 -0.33 -10.25 9.76
N GLY A 44 -1.10 -11.09 10.46
CA GLY A 44 -0.99 -12.55 10.43
C GLY A 44 -1.09 -13.27 9.08
N ALA A 45 -1.53 -12.60 8.01
CA ALA A 45 -1.52 -13.16 6.67
C ALA A 45 -0.16 -13.01 5.93
N PHE A 46 0.74 -12.16 6.43
CA PHE A 46 2.01 -11.82 5.78
C PHE A 46 3.20 -12.42 6.55
N ASP A 47 4.16 -12.98 5.81
CA ASP A 47 5.38 -13.57 6.37
C ASP A 47 6.63 -12.70 6.19
N ASN A 48 6.47 -11.49 5.65
CA ASN A 48 7.53 -10.50 5.47
C ASN A 48 7.33 -9.24 6.34
N CYS A 49 6.70 -9.42 7.49
CA CYS A 49 6.59 -8.42 8.55
C CYS A 49 6.78 -9.09 9.92
N GLY A 50 7.01 -8.30 10.97
CA GLY A 50 7.05 -8.80 12.35
C GLY A 50 7.96 -7.95 13.22
N GLU A 51 9.17 -7.73 12.71
CA GLU A 51 10.20 -6.90 13.32
C GLU A 51 10.20 -5.49 12.71
N ALA A 52 11.05 -4.62 13.24
CA ALA A 52 11.28 -3.30 12.65
C ALA A 52 11.97 -3.42 11.27
N THR A 53 11.61 -2.52 10.37
CA THR A 53 11.98 -2.53 8.94
C THR A 53 12.62 -1.20 8.54
N PRO A 54 13.88 -0.93 8.96
CA PRO A 54 14.54 0.35 8.72
C PRO A 54 14.79 0.61 7.22
N GLU A 55 15.03 -0.43 6.43
CA GLU A 55 15.22 -0.31 4.97
C GLU A 55 13.95 0.19 4.27
N ASP A 56 12.77 -0.32 4.67
CA ASP A 56 11.50 0.08 4.07
C ASP A 56 11.17 1.53 4.36
N LYS A 57 11.44 1.99 5.59
CA LYS A 57 11.33 3.40 5.96
C LYS A 57 12.29 4.27 5.16
N ALA A 58 13.56 3.88 5.06
CA ALA A 58 14.55 4.65 4.30
C ALA A 58 14.16 4.81 2.83
N ILE A 59 13.61 3.76 2.21
CA ILE A 59 13.06 3.81 0.85
C ILE A 59 11.87 4.76 0.79
N TRP A 60 10.92 4.65 1.72
CA TRP A 60 9.73 5.50 1.77
C TRP A 60 10.06 6.98 1.95
N GLU A 61 10.95 7.32 2.88
CA GLU A 61 11.42 8.69 3.13
C GLU A 61 12.09 9.30 1.88
N LYS A 62 12.93 8.51 1.19
CA LYS A 62 13.57 8.93 -0.07
C LYS A 62 12.51 9.37 -1.10
N TYR A 63 11.46 8.57 -1.30
CA TYR A 63 10.43 8.90 -2.29
C TYR A 63 9.50 10.03 -1.83
N LEU A 64 9.16 10.08 -0.54
CA LEU A 64 8.37 11.19 0.01
C LEU A 64 9.09 12.53 -0.12
N ALA A 65 10.41 12.57 0.05
CA ALA A 65 11.21 13.78 -0.15
C ALA A 65 11.13 14.32 -1.58
N MET A 66 10.90 13.46 -2.58
CA MET A 66 10.74 13.84 -3.98
C MET A 66 9.31 14.30 -4.32
N LEU A 67 8.32 13.93 -3.51
CA LEU A 67 6.90 14.06 -3.84
C LEU A 67 6.45 15.53 -4.04
N PRO A 68 6.85 16.52 -3.22
CA PRO A 68 6.45 17.91 -3.44
C PRO A 68 6.85 18.43 -4.82
N ASP A 69 8.09 18.20 -5.24
CA ASP A 69 8.59 18.63 -6.55
C ASP A 69 7.86 17.91 -7.70
N LEU A 70 7.64 16.61 -7.57
CA LEU A 70 6.91 15.81 -8.57
C LEU A 70 5.45 16.25 -8.71
N LEU A 71 4.81 16.64 -7.61
CA LEU A 71 3.45 17.18 -7.61
C LEU A 71 3.42 18.59 -8.23
N THR A 72 4.29 19.50 -7.81
CA THR A 72 4.36 20.87 -8.35
C THR A 72 4.65 20.87 -9.85
N LYS A 73 5.49 19.96 -10.34
CA LYS A 73 5.79 19.79 -11.77
C LYS A 73 4.75 18.97 -12.54
N GLY A 74 3.70 18.47 -11.88
CA GLY A 74 2.65 17.66 -12.49
C GLY A 74 3.12 16.31 -13.04
N LYS A 75 4.27 15.80 -12.59
CA LYS A 75 4.80 14.47 -12.94
C LYS A 75 4.07 13.35 -12.22
N ILE A 76 3.51 13.65 -11.05
CA ILE A 76 2.53 12.83 -10.35
C ILE A 76 1.26 13.66 -10.23
N LYS A 77 0.11 13.03 -10.45
CA LYS A 77 -1.21 13.64 -10.28
C LYS A 77 -2.02 12.83 -9.27
N PRO A 78 -2.67 13.45 -8.28
CA PRO A 78 -3.58 12.74 -7.39
C PRO A 78 -4.84 12.31 -8.16
N ASN A 79 -5.62 11.41 -7.57
CA ASN A 79 -6.96 11.10 -8.05
C ASN A 79 -7.85 12.36 -8.01
N ARG A 80 -8.94 12.37 -8.78
CA ARG A 80 -9.94 13.43 -8.71
C ARG A 80 -10.42 13.58 -7.26
N VAL A 81 -10.39 14.81 -6.75
CA VAL A 81 -10.86 15.12 -5.40
C VAL A 81 -12.37 15.34 -5.45
N ARG A 82 -13.07 14.74 -4.48
CA ARG A 82 -14.45 15.07 -4.16
C ARG A 82 -14.49 15.56 -2.72
N GLU A 83 -14.68 16.86 -2.56
CA GLU A 83 -14.80 17.45 -1.23
C GLU A 83 -16.13 17.05 -0.59
N MET A 84 -16.05 16.65 0.67
CA MET A 84 -17.16 16.43 1.59
C MET A 84 -17.06 17.48 2.70
N GLY A 85 -18.06 17.57 3.58
CA GLY A 85 -18.05 18.53 4.69
C GLY A 85 -16.98 18.25 5.75
N GLY A 86 -17.37 18.24 7.02
CA GLY A 86 -16.45 18.19 8.15
C GLY A 86 -16.14 16.79 8.67
N ILE A 87 -15.64 16.75 9.91
CA ILE A 87 -15.37 15.50 10.64
C ILE A 87 -16.63 14.66 10.81
N GLU A 88 -17.77 15.32 10.98
CA GLU A 88 -19.11 14.74 11.12
C GLU A 88 -19.53 13.92 9.88
N ASP A 89 -18.96 14.19 8.70
CA ASP A 89 -19.31 13.53 7.44
C ASP A 89 -18.46 12.30 7.12
N ILE A 90 -17.44 11.99 7.93
CA ILE A 90 -16.52 10.87 7.68
C ILE A 90 -17.28 9.54 7.60
N LEU A 91 -18.22 9.30 8.51
CA LEU A 91 -19.00 8.06 8.53
C LEU A 91 -19.89 7.91 7.29
N THR A 92 -20.45 9.02 6.81
CA THR A 92 -21.23 9.07 5.58
C THR A 92 -20.38 8.66 4.38
N GLY A 93 -19.17 9.19 4.23
CA GLY A 93 -18.33 8.79 3.10
C GLY A 93 -17.75 7.37 3.20
N PHE A 94 -17.52 6.83 4.41
CA PHE A 94 -17.22 5.40 4.55
C PHE A 94 -18.39 4.53 4.06
N LYS A 95 -19.64 4.93 4.34
CA LYS A 95 -20.82 4.25 3.80
C LYS A 95 -20.85 4.31 2.28
N GLU A 96 -20.56 5.47 1.68
CA GLU A 96 -20.49 5.60 0.22
C GLU A 96 -19.42 4.73 -0.43
N GLN A 97 -18.22 4.66 0.15
CA GLN A 97 -17.15 3.81 -0.35
C GLN A 97 -17.52 2.33 -0.26
N LYS A 98 -18.13 1.90 0.85
CA LYS A 98 -18.63 0.53 1.05
C LYS A 98 -19.72 0.16 0.04
N GLU A 99 -20.61 1.11 -0.27
CA GLU A 99 -21.73 0.92 -1.20
C GLU A 99 -21.33 1.15 -2.68
N GLY A 100 -20.03 1.29 -2.98
CA GLY A 100 -19.51 1.37 -4.34
C GLY A 100 -19.79 2.70 -5.06
N ARG A 101 -20.19 3.75 -4.33
CA ARG A 101 -20.51 5.07 -4.91
C ARG A 101 -19.31 5.95 -5.20
N VAL A 102 -18.13 5.56 -4.73
CA VAL A 102 -16.87 6.30 -4.94
C VAL A 102 -16.10 5.59 -6.04
N SER A 103 -15.97 6.23 -7.21
CA SER A 103 -15.30 5.64 -8.38
C SER A 103 -14.23 6.56 -8.92
N ALA A 104 -12.99 6.06 -8.98
CA ALA A 104 -11.81 6.77 -9.47
C ALA A 104 -11.57 8.16 -8.83
N GLU A 105 -12.07 8.39 -7.62
CA GLU A 105 -11.97 9.64 -6.90
C GLU A 105 -11.59 9.41 -5.43
N LYS A 106 -11.17 10.48 -4.76
CA LYS A 106 -10.85 10.47 -3.34
C LYS A 106 -11.78 11.44 -2.61
N LEU A 107 -12.52 10.92 -1.63
CA LEU A 107 -13.25 11.74 -0.67
C LEU A 107 -12.24 12.49 0.21
N VAL A 108 -12.38 13.81 0.29
CA VAL A 108 -11.53 14.70 1.10
C VAL A 108 -12.43 15.54 1.99
N TYR A 109 -12.08 15.64 3.27
CA TYR A 109 -12.85 16.36 4.29
C TYR A 109 -12.06 17.55 4.78
N LYS A 110 -12.75 18.66 5.06
CA LYS A 110 -12.11 19.86 5.59
C LYS A 110 -12.29 19.89 7.10
N ILE A 111 -11.17 19.90 7.82
CA ILE A 111 -11.17 20.17 9.26
C ILE A 111 -10.98 21.68 9.41
N ALA A 112 -11.95 22.35 10.04
CA ALA A 112 -11.90 23.78 10.33
C ALA A 112 -11.13 24.06 11.63
#